data_AF-A0A438EZF4-F1
#
_entry.id   AF-A0A438EZF4-F1
#
_cell.length_a   1.000
_cell.length_b   1.000
_cell.length_c   1.000
_cell.angle_alpha   90.00
_cell.angle_beta   90.00
_cell.angle_gamma   90.00
#
_symmetry.space_group_name_H-M   'P 1'
#
loop_
_entity.id
_entity.type
_entity.pdbx_description
1 polymer ?
#
loop_
_entity_poly.entity_id
_entity_poly.type
_entity_poly.pdbx_seq_one_letter_code
_entity_poly.pdbx_strand_id
1 'polypeptide(L)'
;MNFLFCVPKEENEIEEDDERRRIIFEDPDEYKKLAKGQHPKFLVFACSDSRVCPSHVLNFKPGQAFMVRNIANMAKVKSEWGDKSFEQHCQYCEKESVDSSLVNLLSDPYARAAVAERDLKLVGGYYNFVHGTFGFGRLMLILILCV
;
A
#
# COMPACT_ATOMS: atom_id res chain seq x y z
N MET A 1 -2.84 18.12 11.68
CA MET A 1 -2.61 17.56 10.32
C MET A 1 -3.52 18.31 9.38
N ASN A 2 -3.00 18.74 8.23
CA ASN A 2 -3.82 19.37 7.19
C ASN A 2 -4.13 18.29 6.15
N PHE A 3 -5.41 18.04 5.90
CA PHE A 3 -5.86 17.11 4.86
C PHE A 3 -6.20 17.90 3.60
N LEU A 4 -5.51 17.61 2.49
CA LEU A 4 -5.86 18.16 1.19
C LEU A 4 -6.82 17.20 0.49
N PHE A 5 -8.11 17.54 0.48
CA PHE A 5 -9.12 16.80 -0.26
C PHE A 5 -9.21 17.35 -1.69
N CYS A 6 -9.00 16.48 -2.69
CA CYS A 6 -9.29 16.80 -4.08
C CYS A 6 -10.70 16.31 -4.40
N VAL A 7 -11.69 17.19 -4.25
CA VAL A 7 -13.11 16.91 -4.49
C VAL A 7 -13.45 17.27 -5.95
N PRO A 8 -14.26 16.47 -6.67
CA PRO A 8 -14.81 16.87 -7.98
C PRO A 8 -15.55 18.20 -7.88
N LYS A 9 -15.45 19.06 -8.90
CA LYS A 9 -16.06 20.41 -8.88
C LYS A 9 -17.60 20.44 -8.84
N GLU A 10 -18.25 19.29 -8.95
CA GLU A 10 -19.71 19.13 -9.01
C GLU A 10 -20.29 18.42 -7.77
N GLU A 11 -19.45 17.96 -6.85
CA GLU A 11 -19.93 17.44 -5.56
C GLU A 11 -20.14 18.62 -4.60
N ASN A 12 -21.42 18.98 -4.41
CA ASN A 12 -21.85 19.87 -3.33
C ASN A 12 -21.32 19.34 -1.98
N GLU A 13 -21.05 20.29 -1.09
CA GLU A 13 -20.69 20.15 0.32
C GLU A 13 -20.68 18.70 0.85
N ILE A 14 -19.49 18.21 1.23
CA ILE A 14 -19.38 17.00 2.05
C ILE A 14 -20.02 17.34 3.41
N GLU A 15 -21.32 17.08 3.52
CA GLU A 15 -22.04 17.16 4.79
C GLU A 15 -21.29 16.30 5.83
N GLU A 16 -21.20 16.79 7.08
CA GLU A 16 -20.70 15.98 8.20
C GLU A 16 -21.72 14.90 8.56
N ASP A 17 -21.83 13.90 7.68
CA ASP A 17 -22.77 12.81 7.81
C ASP A 17 -22.44 11.99 9.07
N ASP A 18 -23.42 11.87 9.98
CA ASP A 18 -23.32 11.07 11.20
C ASP A 18 -23.04 9.59 10.89
N GLU A 19 -23.40 9.14 9.69
CA GLU A 19 -23.10 7.79 9.22
C GLU A 19 -21.59 7.60 8.96
N ARG A 20 -20.87 8.62 8.48
CA ARG A 20 -19.39 8.58 8.41
C ARG A 20 -18.76 8.51 9.80
N ARG A 21 -19.32 9.19 10.80
CA ARG A 21 -18.88 9.03 12.20
C ARG A 21 -19.05 7.57 12.64
N ARG A 22 -20.20 6.95 12.41
CA ARG A 22 -20.46 5.55 12.80
C ARG A 22 -19.53 4.54 12.13
N ILE A 23 -19.20 4.72 10.85
CA ILE A 23 -18.26 3.84 10.11
C ILE A 23 -16.82 4.00 10.62
N ILE A 24 -16.44 5.20 11.10
CA ILE A 24 -15.11 5.45 11.67
C ILE A 24 -15.03 4.98 13.13
N PHE A 25 -16.12 5.08 13.90
CA PHE A 25 -16.14 4.87 15.36
C PHE A 25 -16.88 3.59 15.79
N GLU A 26 -16.31 2.42 15.53
CA GLU A 26 -16.72 1.18 16.23
C GLU A 26 -16.40 1.28 17.74
N ASP A 27 -15.22 1.82 18.09
CA ASP A 27 -14.84 2.17 19.47
C ASP A 27 -14.28 3.62 19.52
N PRO A 28 -15.05 4.61 20.00
CA PRO A 28 -14.57 5.98 20.19
C PRO A 28 -13.36 6.10 21.13
N ASP A 29 -13.16 5.16 22.07
CA ASP A 29 -12.03 5.17 23.01
C ASP A 29 -10.75 4.59 22.40
N GLU A 30 -10.82 3.77 21.35
CA GLU A 30 -9.65 3.35 20.55
C GLU A 30 -8.99 4.56 19.90
N TYR A 31 -9.78 5.44 19.27
CA TYR A 31 -9.27 6.67 18.67
C TYR A 31 -8.76 7.70 19.69
N LYS A 32 -9.37 7.82 20.89
CA LYS A 32 -8.83 8.65 21.97
C LYS A 32 -7.48 8.17 22.49
N LYS A 33 -7.18 6.86 22.39
CA LYS A 33 -5.85 6.31 22.71
C LYS A 33 -4.87 6.64 21.58
N LEU A 34 -5.23 6.39 20.32
CA LEU A 34 -4.40 6.67 19.14
C LEU A 34 -4.06 8.17 18.98
N ALA A 35 -4.97 9.07 19.38
CA ALA A 35 -4.74 10.51 19.39
C ALA A 35 -3.61 10.95 20.35
N LYS A 36 -3.26 10.13 21.35
CA LYS A 36 -2.13 10.37 22.26
C LYS A 36 -0.80 9.85 21.70
N GLY A 37 -0.84 8.95 20.73
CA GLY A 37 0.33 8.35 20.10
C GLY A 37 -0.02 7.06 19.34
N GLN A 38 0.77 6.76 18.31
CA GLN A 38 0.67 5.52 17.52
C GLN A 38 2.01 4.80 17.50
N HIS A 39 1.95 3.46 17.53
CA HIS A 39 3.12 2.58 17.45
C HIS A 39 2.87 1.46 16.42
N PRO A 40 2.78 1.80 15.12
CA PRO A 40 2.52 0.83 14.07
C PRO A 40 3.62 -0.22 14.01
N LYS A 41 3.23 -1.49 13.86
CA LYS A 41 4.14 -2.63 13.74
C LYS A 41 4.53 -2.95 12.29
N PHE A 42 3.78 -2.41 11.34
CA PHE A 42 3.96 -2.65 9.92
C PHE A 42 4.24 -1.35 9.19
N LEU A 43 5.23 -1.35 8.31
CA LEU A 43 5.37 -0.37 7.24
C LEU A 43 4.83 -1.00 5.96
N VAL A 44 3.85 -0.36 5.34
CA VAL A 44 3.18 -0.85 4.13
C VAL A 44 3.37 0.18 3.04
N PHE A 45 3.98 -0.23 1.94
CA PHE A 45 3.89 0.51 0.70
C PHE A 45 2.69 -0.02 -0.09
N ALA A 46 2.06 0.78 -0.93
CA ALA A 46 1.00 0.30 -1.82
C ALA A 46 0.87 1.20 -3.06
N CYS A 47 0.15 0.71 -4.05
CA CYS A 47 -0.31 1.49 -5.18
C CYS A 47 -1.34 2.53 -4.72
N SER A 48 -1.34 3.69 -5.38
CA SER A 48 -2.36 4.73 -5.20
C SER A 48 -3.74 4.36 -5.77
N ASP A 49 -3.88 3.21 -6.43
CA ASP A 49 -5.13 2.77 -7.07
C ASP A 49 -6.33 2.74 -6.10
N SER A 50 -7.37 3.49 -6.41
CA SER A 50 -8.54 3.66 -5.54
C SER A 50 -9.39 2.40 -5.35
N ARG A 51 -9.28 1.40 -6.24
CA ARG A 51 -10.07 0.16 -6.19
C ARG A 51 -9.69 -0.75 -5.02
N VAL A 52 -8.49 -0.55 -4.44
CA VAL A 52 -8.01 -1.33 -3.31
C VAL A 52 -7.58 -0.43 -2.16
N CYS A 53 -8.16 -0.70 -0.98
CA CYS A 53 -7.72 -0.16 0.29
C CYS A 53 -6.83 -1.20 1.01
N PRO A 54 -5.51 -0.98 1.15
CA PRO A 54 -4.63 -1.98 1.74
C PRO A 54 -4.98 -2.33 3.18
N SER A 55 -5.53 -1.38 3.97
CA SER A 55 -5.96 -1.65 5.34
C SER A 55 -7.07 -2.68 5.40
N HIS A 56 -8.09 -2.59 4.53
CA HIS A 56 -9.16 -3.59 4.45
C HIS A 56 -8.64 -4.94 3.94
N VAL A 57 -7.86 -4.92 2.87
CA VAL A 57 -7.32 -6.13 2.22
C VAL A 57 -6.36 -6.91 3.13
N LEU A 58 -5.68 -6.23 4.07
CA LEU A 58 -4.80 -6.84 5.07
C LEU A 58 -5.43 -6.98 6.46
N ASN A 59 -6.70 -6.60 6.60
CA ASN A 59 -7.44 -6.55 7.86
C ASN A 59 -6.71 -5.80 8.99
N PHE A 60 -6.10 -4.65 8.66
CA PHE A 60 -5.45 -3.77 9.63
C PHE A 60 -6.44 -2.80 10.29
N LYS A 61 -6.39 -2.75 11.62
CA LYS A 61 -7.03 -1.71 12.42
C LYS A 61 -6.27 -0.37 12.34
N PRO A 62 -6.93 0.77 12.64
CA PRO A 62 -6.28 2.07 12.80
C PRO A 62 -5.03 1.99 13.69
N GLY A 63 -3.95 2.65 13.26
CA GLY A 63 -2.68 2.69 14.00
C GLY A 63 -1.82 1.41 13.97
N GLN A 64 -2.29 0.29 13.39
CA GLN A 64 -1.46 -0.93 13.28
C GLN A 64 -0.38 -0.85 12.21
N ALA A 65 -0.64 -0.14 11.11
CA ALA A 65 0.27 0.00 9.98
C ALA A 65 0.50 1.47 9.62
N PHE A 66 1.76 1.85 9.40
CA PHE A 66 2.13 3.08 8.73
C PHE A 66 2.11 2.81 7.22
N MET A 67 1.38 3.63 6.46
CA MET A 67 1.05 3.31 5.08
C MET A 67 1.44 4.43 4.12
N VAL A 68 2.19 4.07 3.08
CA VAL A 68 2.64 4.97 2.01
C VAL A 68 2.04 4.48 0.71
N ARG A 69 1.31 5.33 -0.01
CA ARG A 69 0.71 5.00 -1.31
C ARG A 69 1.36 5.81 -2.42
N ASN A 70 1.85 5.15 -3.47
CA ASN A 70 2.51 5.80 -4.61
C ASN A 70 2.13 5.16 -5.95
N ILE A 71 2.42 5.86 -7.04
CA ILE A 71 2.29 5.35 -8.41
C ILE A 71 3.46 4.39 -8.72
N ALA A 72 3.18 3.32 -9.44
CA ALA A 72 4.14 2.28 -9.82
C ALA A 72 5.25 2.80 -10.76
N ASN A 73 6.44 2.19 -10.72
CA ASN A 73 7.58 2.57 -11.57
C ASN A 73 7.68 1.67 -12.82
N MET A 74 7.17 2.15 -13.96
CA MET A 74 7.04 1.38 -15.20
C MET A 74 8.29 1.35 -16.11
N ALA A 75 9.47 1.77 -15.64
CA ALA A 75 10.59 2.09 -16.52
C ALA A 75 11.26 0.89 -17.24
N LYS A 76 11.40 -0.27 -16.59
CA LYS A 76 12.25 -1.39 -17.10
C LYS A 76 11.61 -2.32 -18.13
N VAL A 77 10.30 -2.54 -18.06
CA VAL A 77 9.66 -3.65 -18.79
C VAL A 77 9.73 -3.48 -20.30
N LYS A 78 9.60 -2.25 -20.80
CA LYS A 78 9.63 -1.98 -22.25
C LYS A 78 10.96 -2.32 -22.92
N SER A 79 12.08 -2.21 -22.20
CA SER A 79 13.42 -2.54 -22.75
C SER A 79 13.73 -4.03 -22.73
N GLU A 80 13.17 -4.78 -21.78
CA GLU A 80 13.51 -6.20 -21.57
C GLU A 80 12.48 -7.16 -22.20
N TRP A 81 11.22 -6.74 -22.38
CA TRP A 81 10.10 -7.61 -22.79
C TRP A 81 9.34 -7.11 -24.01
N GLY A 82 9.97 -6.33 -24.88
CA GLY A 82 9.31 -5.57 -25.96
C GLY A 82 8.52 -6.38 -27.01
N ASP A 83 8.65 -7.71 -27.05
CA ASP A 83 7.95 -8.62 -27.97
C ASP A 83 6.61 -9.17 -27.44
N LYS A 84 6.28 -8.92 -26.17
CA LYS A 84 5.09 -9.46 -25.49
C LYS A 84 3.81 -8.66 -25.79
N SER A 85 2.64 -9.25 -25.50
CA SER A 85 1.35 -8.55 -25.61
C SER A 85 1.22 -7.44 -24.57
N PHE A 86 0.28 -6.52 -24.77
CA PHE A 86 0.01 -5.44 -23.83
C PHE A 86 -0.38 -5.95 -22.43
N GLU A 87 -1.22 -6.99 -22.37
CA GLU A 87 -1.66 -7.62 -21.13
C GLU A 87 -0.48 -8.27 -20.40
N GLN A 88 0.44 -8.89 -21.14
CA GLN A 88 1.68 -9.43 -20.60
C GLN A 88 2.60 -8.30 -20.10
N HIS A 89 2.73 -7.18 -20.82
CA HIS A 89 3.48 -6.02 -20.35
C HIS A 89 2.92 -5.47 -19.03
N CYS A 90 1.60 -5.37 -18.88
CA CYS A 90 0.98 -4.96 -17.61
C CYS A 90 1.37 -5.91 -16.46
N GLN A 91 1.23 -7.23 -16.66
CA GLN A 91 1.63 -8.24 -15.67
C GLN A 91 3.13 -8.20 -15.31
N TYR A 92 4.01 -7.90 -16.26
CA TYR A 92 5.43 -7.69 -15.98
C TYR A 92 5.70 -6.35 -15.29
N CYS A 93 4.98 -5.27 -15.64
CA CYS A 93 5.09 -3.96 -14.98
C CYS A 93 4.70 -4.03 -13.50
N GLU A 94 3.62 -4.76 -13.19
CA GLU A 94 3.23 -5.06 -11.81
C GLU A 94 4.36 -5.78 -11.06
N LYS A 95 4.94 -6.83 -11.67
CA LYS A 95 6.02 -7.63 -11.08
C LYS A 95 7.30 -6.84 -10.83
N GLU A 96 7.82 -6.21 -11.86
CA GLU A 96 9.04 -5.40 -11.77
C GLU A 96 8.89 -4.19 -10.84
N SER A 97 7.68 -3.65 -10.67
CA SER A 97 7.43 -2.56 -9.72
C SER A 97 7.62 -3.00 -8.26
N VAL A 98 7.23 -4.25 -7.93
CA VAL A 98 7.51 -4.84 -6.62
C VAL A 98 9.00 -5.06 -6.41
N ASP A 99 9.64 -5.77 -7.33
CA ASP A 99 11.04 -6.19 -7.15
C ASP A 99 11.98 -4.97 -7.19
N SER A 100 11.71 -3.97 -8.03
CA SER A 100 12.42 -2.69 -8.00
C SER A 100 12.22 -1.93 -6.69
N SER A 101 11.02 -1.96 -6.09
CA SER A 101 10.77 -1.32 -4.79
C SER A 101 11.55 -2.01 -3.67
N LEU A 102 11.65 -3.34 -3.70
CA LEU A 102 12.46 -4.11 -2.75
C LEU A 102 13.96 -3.82 -2.87
N VAL A 103 14.49 -3.80 -4.09
CA VAL A 103 15.89 -3.46 -4.36
C VAL A 103 16.19 -2.03 -3.90
N ASN A 104 15.29 -1.09 -4.15
CA ASN A 104 15.44 0.29 -3.67
C ASN A 104 15.42 0.38 -2.14
N LEU A 105 14.53 -0.35 -1.45
CA LEU A 105 14.51 -0.40 0.03
C LEU A 105 15.79 -1.03 0.59
N LEU A 106 16.32 -2.08 -0.04
CA LEU A 106 17.60 -2.71 0.36
C LEU A 106 18.85 -1.89 -0.02
N SER A 107 18.70 -0.83 -0.84
CA SER A 107 19.79 0.12 -1.11
C SER A 107 20.06 1.02 0.10
N ASP A 108 19.03 1.36 0.89
CA ASP A 108 19.18 2.10 2.14
C ASP A 108 19.98 1.29 3.17
N PRO A 109 21.01 1.88 3.81
CA PRO A 109 21.87 1.15 4.74
C PRO A 109 21.16 0.73 6.03
N TYR A 110 20.19 1.49 6.53
CA TYR A 110 19.48 1.18 7.77
C TYR A 110 18.48 0.05 7.57
N ALA A 111 17.68 0.11 6.49
CA ALA A 111 16.76 -0.96 6.12
C ALA A 111 17.52 -2.28 5.84
N ARG A 112 18.67 -2.20 5.14
CA ARG A 112 19.52 -3.37 4.88
C ARG A 112 20.13 -3.96 6.16
N ALA A 113 20.61 -3.11 7.08
CA ALA A 113 21.14 -3.57 8.37
C ALA A 113 20.06 -4.27 9.21
N ALA A 114 18.90 -3.64 9.39
CA ALA A 114 17.79 -4.19 10.15
C ALA A 114 17.28 -5.53 9.57
N VAL A 115 17.31 -5.72 8.24
CA VAL A 115 16.99 -7.02 7.62
C VAL A 115 18.07 -8.08 7.88
N ALA A 116 19.34 -7.70 7.86
CA ALA A 116 20.45 -8.62 8.16
C ALA A 116 20.46 -9.06 9.64
N GLU A 117 20.15 -8.13 10.55
CA GLU A 117 20.06 -8.34 12.00
C GLU A 117 18.76 -9.07 12.42
N ARG A 118 17.80 -9.21 11.49
CA ARG A 118 16.47 -9.84 11.62
C ARG A 118 15.43 -9.03 12.41
N ASP A 119 15.70 -7.79 12.72
CA ASP A 119 14.74 -6.84 13.29
C ASP A 119 13.71 -6.36 12.24
N LEU A 120 14.01 -6.50 10.94
CA LEU A 120 13.13 -6.15 9.83
C LEU A 120 13.01 -7.29 8.78
N LYS A 121 11.93 -7.27 8.00
CA LYS A 121 11.61 -8.22 6.92
C LYS A 121 10.93 -7.43 5.77
N LEU A 122 11.20 -7.69 4.46
CA LEU A 122 10.68 -6.94 3.27
C LEU A 122 10.08 -7.82 2.11
N VAL A 123 8.80 -7.71 1.64
CA VAL A 123 8.06 -8.60 0.65
C VAL A 123 7.90 -8.06 -0.75
N GLY A 124 7.68 -9.02 -1.65
CA GLY A 124 6.80 -8.78 -2.79
C GLY A 124 5.38 -9.31 -2.58
N GLY A 125 4.38 -8.46 -2.82
CA GLY A 125 2.97 -8.83 -2.73
C GLY A 125 2.26 -8.41 -4.01
N TYR A 126 1.40 -9.28 -4.51
CA TYR A 126 0.50 -8.98 -5.62
C TYR A 126 -0.91 -9.27 -5.15
N TYR A 127 -1.82 -8.33 -5.32
CA TYR A 127 -3.22 -8.52 -4.96
C TYR A 127 -4.09 -8.45 -6.21
N ASN A 128 -4.72 -9.57 -6.53
CA ASN A 128 -5.72 -9.64 -7.58
C ASN A 128 -7.07 -9.22 -7.00
N PHE A 129 -7.47 -7.98 -7.24
CA PHE A 129 -8.75 -7.43 -6.75
C PHE A 129 -9.99 -8.07 -7.40
N VAL A 130 -9.86 -8.65 -8.60
CA VAL A 130 -10.96 -9.34 -9.32
C VAL A 130 -11.31 -10.68 -8.64
N HIS A 131 -10.30 -11.36 -8.09
CA HIS A 131 -10.47 -12.68 -7.45
C HIS A 131 -10.28 -12.66 -5.92
N GLY A 132 -9.88 -11.53 -5.35
CA GLY A 132 -9.58 -11.38 -3.92
C GLY A 132 -8.35 -12.15 -3.44
N THR A 133 -7.41 -12.48 -4.34
CA THR A 133 -6.28 -13.39 -4.03
C THR A 133 -4.95 -12.67 -3.88
N PHE A 134 -4.12 -13.20 -2.96
CA PHE A 134 -2.74 -12.75 -2.74
C PHE A 134 -1.72 -13.72 -3.33
N GLY A 135 -0.79 -13.19 -4.12
CA GLY A 135 0.46 -13.85 -4.49
C GLY A 135 1.64 -13.23 -3.74
N PHE A 136 2.54 -14.07 -3.22
CA PHE A 136 3.78 -13.63 -2.55
C PHE A 136 5.01 -13.80 -3.46
N GLY A 137 5.84 -12.77 -3.52
CA GLY A 137 7.19 -12.77 -4.09
C GLY A 137 8.24 -13.28 -3.11
N ARG A 138 9.53 -13.13 -3.45
CA ARG A 138 10.62 -13.93 -2.83
C ARG A 138 11.16 -13.48 -1.45
N LEU A 139 10.72 -12.34 -0.87
CA LEU A 139 11.10 -11.85 0.47
C LEU A 139 9.80 -11.48 1.31
N MET A 140 9.73 -10.93 2.56
CA MET A 140 8.43 -10.67 3.32
C MET A 140 8.24 -9.36 4.21
N LEU A 141 7.20 -8.47 4.08
CA LEU A 141 7.11 -6.99 4.36
C LEU A 141 6.38 -6.11 3.26
N ILE A 142 5.09 -5.72 3.38
CA ILE A 142 4.03 -5.59 2.33
C ILE A 142 4.06 -4.42 1.30
N LEU A 143 4.11 -4.74 -0.03
CA LEU A 143 3.67 -3.88 -1.16
C LEU A 143 2.34 -4.42 -1.74
N ILE A 144 1.31 -3.58 -1.91
CA ILE A 144 0.09 -3.95 -2.65
C ILE A 144 0.01 -3.16 -3.96
N LEU A 145 0.28 -3.81 -5.08
CA LEU A 145 -0.17 -3.32 -6.39
C LEU A 145 -1.56 -3.86 -6.71
N CYS A 146 -2.42 -2.97 -7.21
CA CYS A 146 -3.74 -3.28 -7.69
C CYS A 146 -3.68 -3.34 -9.22
N VAL A 147 -4.17 -4.46 -9.77
CA VAL A 147 -4.60 -4.57 -11.18
C VAL A 147 -5.83 -3.68 -11.39
#